data_AF-A0A367AGW3-F1
#
_entry.id   AF-A0A367AGW3-F1
#
_cell.length_a   1.000
_cell.length_b   1.000
_cell.length_c   1.000
_cell.angle_alpha   90.00
_cell.angle_beta   90.00
_cell.angle_gamma   90.00
#
_symmetry.space_group_name_H-M   'P 1'
#
loop_
_entity.id
_entity.type
_entity.pdbx_description
1 polymer ?
#
loop_
_entity_poly.entity_id
_entity_poly.type
_entity_poly.pdbx_seq_one_letter_code
_entity_poly.pdbx_strand_id
1 'polypeptide(L)' 'MPTWEYASVITANDAESQRAGVSVKLPGGQSERQPDDISSVLNKLGAQGWELVSYHSSGAGTWGFEQFWLKRQTSA' A
#
# COMPACT_ATOMS: atom_id res chain seq x y z
N MET A 1 14.34 21.80 5.13
CA MET A 1 14.01 21.42 3.73
C MET A 1 12.88 20.42 3.81
N PRO A 2 11.83 20.50 2.97
CA PRO A 2 10.80 19.47 2.97
C PRO A 2 11.44 18.15 2.53
N THR A 3 11.31 17.12 3.37
CA THR A 3 11.81 15.78 3.06
C THR A 3 10.62 14.94 2.63
N TRP A 4 10.81 14.11 1.60
CA TRP A 4 9.77 13.21 1.12
C TRP A 4 10.03 11.80 1.62
N GLU A 5 9.00 11.21 2.19
CA GLU A 5 8.96 9.79 2.52
C GLU A 5 8.16 9.02 1.48
N TYR A 6 8.53 7.77 1.24
CA TYR A 6 7.85 6.88 0.29
C TYR A 6 7.46 5.58 0.96
N ALA A 7 6.24 5.13 0.69
CA ALA A 7 5.71 3.86 1.16
C ALA A 7 5.14 3.05 -0.01
N SER A 8 5.04 1.73 0.19
CA SER A 8 4.31 0.87 -0.72
C SER A 8 3.25 0.07 0.02
N VAL A 9 2.10 -0.09 -0.61
CA VAL A 9 1.03 -1.00 -0.18
C VAL A 9 0.84 -2.00 -1.30
N ILE A 10 0.85 -3.30 -0.98
CA ILE A 10 0.61 -4.36 -1.94
C ILE A 10 -0.48 -5.28 -1.41
N THR A 11 -1.40 -5.67 -2.28
CA THR A 11 -2.40 -6.69 -1.99
C THR A 11 -2.44 -7.68 -3.13
N ALA A 12 -2.45 -8.98 -2.81
CA ALA A 12 -2.64 -9.99 -3.83
C ALA A 12 -4.14 -10.11 -4.17
N ASN A 13 -4.43 -10.28 -5.45
CA ASN A 13 -5.78 -10.44 -5.98
C ASN A 13 -5.92 -11.92 -6.38
N ASP A 14 -5.96 -12.79 -5.36
CA ASP A 14 -6.24 -14.21 -5.52
C ASP A 14 -7.74 -14.40 -5.39
N ALA A 15 -8.41 -14.68 -6.51
CA ALA A 15 -9.85 -14.89 -6.58
C ALA A 15 -10.32 -16.13 -5.80
N GLU A 16 -9.43 -17.08 -5.51
CA GLU A 16 -9.69 -18.23 -4.63
C GLU A 16 -9.30 -17.95 -3.17
N SER A 17 -8.34 -17.07 -2.93
CA SER A 17 -7.88 -16.71 -1.59
C SER A 17 -8.26 -15.29 -1.20
N GLN A 18 -9.41 -15.15 -0.54
CA GLN A 18 -9.70 -14.06 0.40
C GLN A 18 -8.62 -13.89 1.51
N ARG A 19 -7.57 -14.72 1.51
CA ARG A 19 -6.43 -14.69 2.42
C ARG A 19 -5.25 -13.85 1.90
N ALA A 20 -5.29 -13.32 0.69
CA ALA A 20 -4.17 -12.61 0.09
C ALA A 20 -3.65 -11.43 0.94
N GLY A 21 -4.51 -10.79 1.72
CA GLY A 21 -4.14 -9.76 2.71
C GLY A 21 -3.51 -8.51 2.10
N VAL A 22 -3.36 -7.48 2.93
CA VAL A 22 -2.71 -6.23 2.54
C VAL A 22 -1.38 -6.15 3.26
N SER A 23 -0.32 -5.78 2.56
CA SER A 23 1.00 -5.55 3.16
C SER A 23 1.43 -4.12 2.93
N VAL A 24 1.95 -3.49 3.98
CA VAL A 24 2.42 -2.10 3.96
C VAL A 24 3.90 -2.08 4.30
N LYS A 25 4.68 -1.36 3.49
CA LYS A 25 6.09 -1.08 3.75
C LYS A 25 6.28 0.42 3.88
N LEU A 26 6.48 0.88 5.13
CA LEU A 26 6.81 2.27 5.45
C LEU A 26 8.34 2.51 5.34
N PRO A 27 8.78 3.77 5.19
CA PRO A 27 10.20 4.10 5.18
C PRO A 27 10.90 3.60 6.45
N GLY A 28 12.06 2.97 6.31
CA GLY A 28 12.83 2.43 7.43
C GLY A 28 12.22 1.21 8.13
N GLY A 29 11.02 0.79 7.75
CA GLY A 29 10.31 -0.36 8.32
C GLY A 29 10.44 -1.63 7.46
N GLN A 30 10.04 -2.75 8.06
CA GLN A 30 9.78 -4.00 7.33
C GLN A 30 8.39 -3.96 6.68
N SER A 31 8.14 -4.89 5.76
CA SER A 31 6.80 -5.08 5.20
C SER A 31 5.91 -5.75 6.24
N GLU A 32 4.83 -5.09 6.65
CA GLU A 32 3.91 -5.57 7.68
C GLU A 32 2.55 -5.91 7.08
N ARG A 33 2.03 -7.10 7.41
CA ARG A 33 0.71 -7.54 7.00
C ARG A 33 -0.36 -6.85 7.84
N GLN A 34 -1.29 -6.18 7.17
CA GLN A 34 -2.41 -5.50 7.77
C GLN A 34 -3.62 -6.43 7.89
N PRO A 35 -4.41 -6.30 8.97
CA PRO A 35 -5.64 -7.06 9.16
C PRO A 35 -6.82 -6.50 8.34
N ASP A 36 -6.75 -5.24 7.93
CA ASP A 36 -7.82 -4.56 7.20
C ASP A 36 -7.74 -4.76 5.68
N ASP A 37 -8.82 -4.45 4.97
CA ASP A 37 -8.87 -4.41 3.51
C ASP A 37 -8.07 -3.23 2.93
N ILE A 38 -7.82 -3.27 1.62
CA ILE A 38 -6.98 -2.29 0.94
C ILE A 38 -7.53 -0.86 1.05
N SER A 39 -8.84 -0.68 0.97
CA SER A 39 -9.47 0.65 1.06
C SER A 39 -9.31 1.21 2.47
N SER A 40 -9.54 0.39 3.49
CA SER A 40 -9.33 0.78 4.89
C SER A 40 -7.88 1.17 5.18
N VAL A 41 -6.90 0.41 4.67
CA VAL A 41 -5.47 0.73 4.81
C VAL A 41 -5.12 2.04 4.12
N LEU A 42 -5.55 2.23 2.87
CA LEU A 42 -5.29 3.47 2.12
C LEU A 42 -5.93 4.69 2.77
N ASN A 43 -7.15 4.56 3.31
CA ASN A 43 -7.81 5.63 4.04
C ASN A 43 -7.06 6.02 5.32
N LYS A 44 -6.58 5.04 6.10
CA LYS A 44 -5.76 5.29 7.29
C LYS A 44 -4.45 5.99 6.95
N LEU A 45 -3.80 5.59 5.85
CA LEU A 45 -2.57 6.23 5.37
C LEU A 45 -2.86 7.65 4.86
N GLY A 46 -3.96 7.86 4.14
CA GLY A 46 -4.42 9.19 3.71
C GLY A 46 -4.66 10.14 4.89
N ALA A 47 -5.28 9.65 5.97
CA ALA A 47 -5.46 10.42 7.21
C ALA A 47 -4.13 10.80 7.90
N GLN A 48 -3.03 10.09 7.61
CA GLN A 48 -1.67 10.41 8.07
C GLN A 48 -0.89 11.30 7.08
N GLY A 49 -1.54 11.79 6.03
CA GLY A 49 -0.93 12.65 5.01
C GLY A 49 -0.18 11.91 3.90
N TRP A 50 -0.38 10.59 3.76
CA TRP A 50 0.16 9.85 2.62
C TRP A 50 -0.71 10.06 1.37
N GLU A 51 -0.07 10.37 0.26
CA GLU A 51 -0.69 10.67 -1.02
C GLU A 51 -0.30 9.61 -2.05
N LEU A 52 -1.27 9.18 -2.87
CA LEU A 52 -1.02 8.24 -3.97
C LEU A 52 -0.18 8.91 -5.06
N VAL A 53 0.94 8.26 -5.38
CA VAL A 53 1.84 8.65 -6.46
C VAL A 53 1.58 7.82 -7.71
N SER A 54 1.46 6.51 -7.53
CA SER A 54 1.30 5.57 -8.63
C SER A 54 0.55 4.33 -8.17
N TYR A 55 -0.18 3.74 -9.09
CA TYR A 55 -0.89 2.49 -8.92
C TYR A 55 -0.51 1.56 -10.07
N HIS A 56 -0.17 0.33 -9.72
CA HIS A 56 0.13 -0.73 -10.66
C HIS A 56 -0.74 -1.95 -10.33
N SER A 57 -1.50 -2.40 -11.30
CA SER A 57 -2.27 -3.63 -11.23
C SER A 57 -1.69 -4.62 -12.22
N SER A 58 -1.38 -5.82 -11.75
CA SER A 58 -1.14 -6.95 -12.64
C SER A 58 -2.39 -7.81 -12.66
N GLY A 59 -3.04 -7.93 -13.83
CA GLY A 59 -4.30 -8.65 -13.93
C GLY A 59 -4.58 -9.28 -15.29
N ALA A 60 -4.42 -10.60 -15.37
CA ALA A 60 -5.31 -11.52 -16.11
C ALA A 60 -5.06 -12.97 -15.63
N GLY A 61 -5.84 -13.46 -14.66
CA GLY A 61 -5.78 -14.85 -14.15
C GLY A 61 -5.89 -14.99 -12.63
N THR A 62 -5.66 -16.21 -12.11
CA THR A 62 -5.82 -16.58 -10.68
C THR A 62 -4.78 -15.96 -9.72
N TRP A 63 -3.75 -15.26 -10.22
CA TRP A 63 -2.58 -14.81 -9.45
C TRP A 63 -2.21 -13.34 -9.72
N GLY A 64 -3.17 -12.42 -9.54
CA GLY A 64 -2.93 -10.98 -9.71
C GLY A 64 -2.40 -10.32 -8.44
N PHE A 65 -1.92 -9.08 -8.56
CA PHE A 65 -1.69 -8.19 -7.42
C PHE A 65 -1.93 -6.74 -7.78
N GLU A 66 -2.27 -5.96 -6.77
CA GLU A 66 -2.37 -4.52 -6.83
C GLU A 66 -1.30 -3.90 -5.94
N GLN A 67 -0.58 -2.91 -6.46
CA GLN A 67 0.46 -2.20 -5.76
C GLN A 67 0.25 -0.70 -5.85
N PHE A 68 0.33 -0.04 -4.70
CA PHE A 68 0.13 1.38 -4.52
C PHE A 68 1.42 1.98 -3.98
N TRP A 69 1.91 3.03 -4.63
CA TRP A 69 3.06 3.79 -4.18
C TRP A 69 2.58 5.11 -3.60
N LEU A 70 2.99 5.39 -2.38
CA LEU A 70 2.55 6.57 -1.62
C LEU A 70 3.75 7.46 -1.32
N LYS A 71 3.51 8.76 -1.19
CA LYS A 71 4.49 9.72 -0.66
C LYS A 71 3.88 10.53 0.47
N ARG A 72 4.71 11.05 1.36
CA ARG A 72 4.30 12.02 2.38
C ARG A 72 5.39 13.08 2.54
N GLN A 73 4.98 14.33 2.64
CA GLN A 73 5.90 15.41 2.99
C GLN A 73 6.11 15.41 4.51
N THR A 74 7.35 15.38 4.95
CA THR A 74 7.71 15.60 6.35
C THR A 74 8.33 16.98 6.51
N SER A 75 7.84 17.73 7.48
CA SER A 75 8.55 18.89 8.01
C SER A 75 9.58 18.35 8.98
N ALA A 76 10.86 18.47 8.61
CA ALA A 76 11.98 18.22 9.52
C ALA A 76 11.89 19.12 10.76
#